data_AF-X1UZN9-F1
#
_entry.id   AF-X1UZN9-F1
#
_cell.length_a   1.000
_cell.length_b   1.000
_cell.length_c   1.000
_cell.angle_alpha   90.00
_cell.angle_beta   90.00
_cell.angle_gamma   90.00
#
_symmetry.space_group_name_H-M   'P 1'
#
loop_
_entity.id
_entity.type
_entity.pdbx_description
1 polymer ?
#
loop_
_entity_poly.entity_id
_entity_poly.type
_entity_poly.pdbx_seq_one_letter_code
_entity_poly.pdbx_strand_id
1 'polypeptide(L)'
;EESLRRFNLMSIPVINTDNIIVSGHQRLKILQLLGRGEEEIDVRIPNRGLTPEELREANLRENKNLGSWDYDMLANFDEDLLVDVGI
;
A
#
# COMPACT_ATOMS: atom_id res chain seq x y z
N GLU A 1 1.63 10.39 -6.09
CA GLU A 1 2.69 10.37 -7.13
C GLU A 1 4.05 10.69 -6.52
N GLU A 2 4.15 11.75 -5.72
CA GLU A 2 5.38 12.17 -5.04
C GLU A 2 6.02 11.07 -4.16
N SER A 3 5.23 10.38 -3.34
CA SER A 3 5.73 9.25 -2.54
C SER A 3 6.25 8.08 -3.38
N LEU A 4 5.60 7.75 -4.51
CA LEU A 4 6.08 6.70 -5.41
C LEU A 4 7.35 7.14 -6.16
N ARG A 5 7.50 8.42 -6.51
CA ARG A 5 8.75 8.92 -7.11
C ARG A 5 9.91 8.93 -6.11
N ARG A 6 9.62 9.22 -4.83
CA ARG A 6 10.62 9.32 -3.74
C ARG A 6 11.00 7.96 -3.16
N PHE A 7 10.06 7.04 -3.01
CA PHE A 7 10.24 5.76 -2.32
C PHE A 7 10.00 4.54 -3.21
N ASN A 8 9.60 4.73 -4.47
CA ASN A 8 9.22 3.66 -5.39
C ASN A 8 8.13 2.74 -4.78
N LEU A 9 8.02 1.49 -5.25
CA LEU A 9 7.16 0.45 -4.67
C LEU A 9 7.69 -0.07 -3.33
N MET A 10 7.80 0.79 -2.31
CA MET A 10 8.29 0.40 -0.99
C MET A 10 7.41 -0.66 -0.30
N SER A 11 6.09 -0.60 -0.49
CA SER A 11 5.17 -1.63 0.01
C SER A 11 4.65 -2.51 -1.12
N ILE A 12 4.61 -3.82 -0.85
CA ILE A 12 4.35 -4.89 -1.80
C ILE A 12 2.83 -4.98 -2.09
N PRO A 13 2.39 -4.87 -3.36
CA PRO A 13 1.01 -5.14 -3.74
C PRO A 13 0.60 -6.58 -3.45
N VAL A 14 -0.70 -6.81 -3.24
CA VAL A 14 -1.24 -8.14 -2.97
C VAL A 14 -2.18 -8.53 -4.09
N ILE A 15 -1.98 -9.73 -4.64
CA ILE A 15 -2.88 -10.36 -5.62
C ILE A 15 -3.42 -11.68 -5.07
N ASN A 16 -4.62 -12.05 -5.49
CA ASN A 16 -5.18 -13.36 -5.19
C ASN A 16 -4.57 -14.43 -6.11
N THR A 17 -4.86 -15.71 -5.87
CA THR A 17 -4.31 -16.83 -6.67
C THR A 17 -4.74 -16.83 -8.13
N ASP A 18 -5.77 -16.03 -8.48
CA ASP A 18 -6.29 -15.81 -9.83
C ASP A 18 -5.83 -14.45 -10.43
N ASN A 19 -4.80 -13.84 -9.85
CA ASN A 19 -4.22 -12.55 -10.25
C ASN A 19 -5.13 -11.33 -10.09
N ILE A 20 -6.27 -11.46 -9.40
CA ILE A 20 -7.09 -10.30 -9.03
C ILE A 20 -6.37 -9.49 -7.94
N ILE A 21 -6.28 -8.17 -8.13
CA ILE A 21 -5.65 -7.26 -7.16
C ILE A 21 -6.49 -7.22 -5.88
N VAL A 22 -5.85 -7.51 -4.74
CA VAL A 22 -6.45 -7.41 -3.40
C VAL A 22 -6.12 -6.04 -2.79
N SER A 23 -4.86 -5.63 -2.87
CA SER A 23 -4.30 -4.40 -2.27
C SER A 23 -3.27 -3.74 -3.19
N GLY A 24 -3.10 -2.43 -3.08
CA GLY A 24 -2.11 -1.67 -3.88
C GLY A 24 -2.65 -1.04 -5.18
N HIS A 25 -3.97 -1.04 -5.41
CA HIS A 25 -4.63 -0.49 -6.61
C HIS A 25 -4.10 0.88 -7.06
N GLN A 26 -3.98 1.84 -6.13
CA GLN A 26 -3.54 3.20 -6.47
C GLN A 26 -2.08 3.23 -6.95
N ARG A 27 -1.19 2.45 -6.32
CA ARG A 27 0.23 2.36 -6.67
C ARG A 27 0.40 1.76 -8.07
N LEU A 28 -0.30 0.67 -8.35
CA LEU A 28 -0.30 0.03 -9.66
C LEU A 28 -0.83 0.96 -10.75
N LYS A 29 -1.91 1.70 -10.47
CA LYS A 29 -2.43 2.72 -11.39
C LYS A 29 -1.41 3.83 -11.67
N ILE A 30 -0.69 4.30 -10.65
CA ILE A 30 0.35 5.32 -10.85
C ILE A 30 1.51 4.76 -11.69
N LEU A 31 1.96 3.52 -11.48
CA LEU A 31 3.01 2.91 -12.33
C LEU A 31 2.60 2.88 -13.80
N GLN A 32 1.37 2.48 -14.08
CA GLN A 32 0.80 2.51 -15.43
C GLN A 32 0.84 3.93 -16.02
N LEU A 33 0.40 4.93 -15.26
CA LEU A 33 0.42 6.35 -15.69
C LEU A 33 1.83 6.90 -15.90
N LEU A 34 2.84 6.34 -15.22
CA LEU A 34 4.25 6.70 -15.39
C LEU A 34 4.94 5.93 -16.53
N GLY A 35 4.22 5.13 -17.30
CA GLY A 35 4.79 4.31 -18.38
C GLY A 35 5.58 3.09 -17.88
N ARG A 36 5.41 2.72 -16.60
CA ARG A 36 6.08 1.57 -15.95
C ARG A 36 5.14 0.36 -15.82
N GLY A 37 4.17 0.25 -16.72
CA GLY A 37 3.15 -0.80 -16.69
C GLY A 37 3.67 -2.21 -16.94
N GLU A 38 4.80 -2.32 -17.64
CA GLU A 38 5.45 -3.59 -18.02
C GLU A 38 6.60 -3.97 -17.06
N GLU A 39 6.76 -3.25 -15.96
CA GLU A 39 7.81 -3.54 -14.98
C GLU A 39 7.47 -4.80 -14.18
N GLU A 40 8.43 -5.72 -14.06
CA GLU A 40 8.33 -6.87 -13.18
C GLU A 40 8.51 -6.41 -11.73
N ILE A 41 7.54 -6.74 -10.87
CA ILE A 41 7.48 -6.28 -9.48
C ILE A 41 7.16 -7.44 -8.54
N ASP A 42 7.61 -7.31 -7.30
CA ASP A 42 7.20 -8.23 -6.24
C ASP A 42 5.71 -8.09 -5.91
N VAL A 43 5.06 -9.23 -5.70
CA VAL A 43 3.67 -9.31 -5.23
C VAL A 43 3.55 -10.37 -4.14
N ARG A 44 2.66 -10.14 -3.18
CA ARG A 44 2.27 -11.16 -2.20
C ARG A 44 1.05 -11.91 -2.71
N ILE A 45 1.12 -13.23 -2.64
CA ILE A 45 0.01 -14.14 -2.96
C ILE A 45 -0.39 -14.89 -1.69
N PRO A 46 -1.69 -15.02 -1.36
CA PRO A 46 -2.16 -15.83 -0.24
C PRO A 46 -1.94 -17.33 -0.51
N ASN A 47 -1.85 -18.13 0.55
CA ASN A 47 -1.59 -19.58 0.42
C ASN A 47 -2.80 -20.38 -0.12
N ARG A 48 -3.96 -19.72 -0.32
CA ARG A 48 -5.15 -20.26 -0.98
C ARG A 48 -5.93 -19.10 -1.62
N GLY A 49 -6.80 -19.43 -2.57
CA GLY A 49 -7.74 -18.46 -3.13
C GLY A 49 -8.70 -17.90 -2.08
N LEU A 50 -8.97 -16.60 -2.19
CA LEU A 50 -9.99 -15.90 -1.40
C LEU A 50 -11.37 -16.06 -2.04
N THR A 51 -12.41 -16.22 -1.24
CA THR A 51 -13.79 -16.10 -1.72
C THR A 51 -14.12 -14.64 -2.07
N PRO A 52 -15.19 -14.37 -2.82
CA PRO A 52 -15.63 -13.00 -3.09
C PRO A 52 -15.86 -12.17 -1.81
N GLU A 53 -16.38 -12.79 -0.75
CA GLU A 53 -16.61 -12.17 0.55
C GLU A 53 -15.28 -11.82 1.24
N GLU A 54 -14.35 -12.77 1.29
CA GLU A 54 -13.02 -12.57 1.88
C GLU A 54 -12.21 -11.52 1.12
N LEU A 55 -12.31 -11.50 -0.21
CA LEU A 55 -11.65 -10.50 -1.05
C LEU A 55 -12.17 -9.09 -0.73
N ARG A 56 -13.49 -8.92 -0.61
CA ARG A 56 -14.11 -7.63 -0.25
C ARG A 56 -13.69 -7.18 1.14
N GLU A 57 -13.68 -8.09 2.11
CA GLU A 57 -13.25 -7.78 3.47
C GLU A 57 -11.75 -7.41 3.53
N ALA A 58 -10.89 -8.20 2.89
CA ALA A 58 -9.46 -7.96 2.84
C ALA A 58 -9.14 -6.60 2.20
N ASN A 59 -9.81 -6.27 1.09
CA ASN A 59 -9.65 -4.97 0.44
C ASN A 59 -9.98 -3.81 1.40
N LEU A 60 -11.05 -3.92 2.18
CA LEU A 60 -11.41 -2.90 3.17
C LEU A 60 -10.39 -2.81 4.31
N ARG A 61 -9.93 -3.97 4.84
CA ARG A 61 -8.96 -4.02 5.93
C ARG A 61 -7.62 -3.41 5.54
N GLU A 62 -7.12 -3.73 4.35
CA GLU A 62 -5.84 -3.23 3.82
C GLU A 62 -5.84 -1.72 3.57
N ASN A 63 -7.00 -1.13 3.26
CA ASN A 63 -7.13 0.32 3.07
C ASN A 63 -7.52 1.06 4.35
N LYS A 64 -7.81 0.36 5.44
CA LYS A 64 -8.18 0.99 6.71
C LYS A 64 -6.92 1.31 7.51
N ASN A 65 -6.65 2.60 7.69
CA ASN A 65 -5.65 3.05 8.67
C ASN A 65 -6.19 2.76 10.09
N LEU A 66 -5.72 1.66 10.68
CA LEU A 66 -6.09 1.23 12.03
C LEU A 66 -5.06 1.63 13.11
N GLY A 67 -3.95 2.24 12.71
CA GLY A 67 -2.90 2.67 13.62
C GLY A 67 -3.33 3.87 14.47
N SER A 68 -3.07 3.79 15.77
CA SER A 68 -3.07 4.94 16.67
C SER A 68 -1.64 5.44 16.82
N TRP A 69 -1.46 6.76 16.86
CA TRP A 69 -0.17 7.35 17.13
C TRP A 69 0.20 7.23 18.61
N ASP A 70 1.44 6.84 18.88
CA ASP A 70 2.06 7.00 20.19
C ASP A 70 2.72 8.38 20.23
N TYR A 71 2.02 9.35 20.81
CA TYR A 71 2.47 10.74 20.83
C TYR A 71 3.73 10.95 21.67
N ASP A 72 3.97 10.11 22.68
CA ASP A 72 5.19 10.18 23.50
C ASP A 72 6.41 9.75 22.67
N MET A 73 6.25 8.75 21.80
CA MET A 73 7.30 8.40 20.84
C MET A 73 7.49 9.46 19.76
N LEU A 74 6.40 10.01 19.22
CA LEU A 74 6.45 11.05 18.18
C LEU A 74 7.14 12.34 18.65
N ALA A 75 7.02 12.70 19.93
CA ALA A 75 7.68 13.87 20.50
C ALA A 75 9.22 13.85 20.38
N ASN A 76 9.83 12.71 20.03
CA ASN A 76 11.27 12.58 19.78
C ASN A 76 11.68 12.83 18.32
N PHE A 77 10.73 13.04 17.41
CA PHE A 77 10.99 13.34 16.00
C PHE A 77 11.03 14.85 15.75
N ASP A 78 11.67 15.24 14.65
CA ASP A 78 11.71 16.62 14.18
C ASP A 78 10.31 17.11 13.78
N GLU A 79 9.94 18.32 14.24
CA GLU A 79 8.59 18.86 14.07
C GLU A 79 8.26 19.12 12.59
N ASP A 80 9.21 19.64 11.82
CA ASP A 80 9.02 19.90 10.39
C ASP A 80 8.78 18.58 9.64
N LEU A 81 9.50 17.51 10.02
CA LEU A 81 9.28 16.18 9.46
C LEU A 81 7.87 15.64 9.78
N LEU A 82 7.37 15.81 11.01
CA LEU A 82 6.04 15.34 11.41
C LEU A 82 4.94 16.02 10.57
N VAL A 83 5.03 17.35 10.44
CA VAL A 83 4.12 18.14 9.61
C VAL A 83 4.16 17.70 8.14
N ASP A 84 5.36 17.49 7.59
CA ASP A 84 5.56 17.05 6.20
C ASP A 84 4.91 15.69 5.90
N VAL A 85 4.89 14.77 6.87
CA VAL A 85 4.24 13.45 6.73
C VAL A 85 2.76 13.44 7.14
N GLY A 86 2.22 14.59 7.56
CA GLY A 86 0.81 14.78 7.87
C GLY A 86 0.39 14.26 9.24
N ILE A 87 1.31 14.26 10.21
CA ILE A 87 1.08 14.01 11.64
C ILE A 87 1.09 15.35 12.37
#